data_AF-A0A8S2W8J2-F1
#
_entry.id   AF-A0A8S2W8J2-F1
#
_cell.length_a   1.000
_cell.length_b   1.000
_cell.length_c   1.000
_cell.angle_alpha   90.00
_cell.angle_beta   90.00
_cell.angle_gamma   90.00
#
_symmetry.space_group_name_H-M   'P 1'
#
loop_
_entity.id
_entity.type
_entity.pdbx_description
1 polymer ?
#
loop_
_entity_poly.entity_id
_entity_poly.type
_entity_poly.pdbx_seq_one_letter_code
_entity_poly.pdbx_strand_id
1 'polypeptide(L)'
;LFNTTICNHMAAVKLFTDSILNKCSYLAYPCAKYDDLKSHKCSLKCEDGQCNRMGYYASPRQGKGKLYLNTQGGLDGSFCSYHYQVSLKSGSDFVQAKGKVILTLVGSLQTATIEFDK
;
A
#
# COMPACT_ATOMS: atom_id res chain seq x y z
N LEU A 1 -8.03 -5.22 -29.25
CA LEU A 1 -8.95 -5.59 -28.14
C LEU A 1 -8.28 -6.69 -27.31
N PHE A 2 -7.33 -6.32 -26.45
CA PHE A 2 -6.63 -7.30 -25.61
C PHE A 2 -7.37 -7.43 -24.27
N ASN A 3 -7.81 -8.66 -23.97
CA ASN A 3 -8.57 -9.10 -22.81
C ASN A 3 -8.11 -8.49 -21.46
N THR A 4 -8.76 -7.41 -21.02
CA THR A 4 -8.56 -6.81 -19.69
C THR A 4 -9.03 -7.74 -18.57
N THR A 5 -10.04 -8.57 -18.84
CA THR A 5 -10.60 -9.56 -17.89
C THR A 5 -9.61 -10.67 -17.55
N ILE A 6 -8.91 -11.24 -18.55
CA ILE A 6 -7.87 -12.25 -18.31
C ILE A 6 -6.69 -11.63 -17.58
N CYS A 7 -6.31 -10.38 -17.91
CA CYS A 7 -5.23 -9.69 -17.21
C CYS A 7 -5.49 -9.58 -15.70
N ASN A 8 -6.70 -9.16 -15.32
CA ASN A 8 -7.10 -9.04 -13.92
C ASN A 8 -7.20 -10.40 -13.22
N HIS A 9 -7.72 -11.43 -13.90
CA HIS A 9 -7.78 -12.77 -13.33
C HIS A 9 -6.37 -13.34 -13.06
N MET A 10 -5.46 -13.18 -14.03
CA MET A 10 -4.07 -13.61 -13.92
C MET A 10 -3.26 -12.81 -12.89
N ALA A 11 -3.76 -11.66 -12.44
CA ALA A 11 -3.08 -10.85 -11.43
C ALA A 11 -2.86 -11.64 -10.13
N ALA A 12 -3.81 -12.48 -9.71
CA ALA A 12 -3.67 -13.29 -8.50
C ALA A 12 -2.46 -14.24 -8.58
N VAL A 13 -2.27 -14.91 -9.72
CA VAL A 13 -1.13 -15.81 -9.94
C VAL A 13 0.19 -15.02 -9.94
N LYS A 14 0.22 -13.87 -10.63
CA LYS A 14 1.41 -13.02 -10.68
C LYS A 14 1.80 -12.51 -9.30
N LEU A 15 0.84 -12.00 -8.53
CA LEU A 15 1.05 -11.51 -7.17
C LEU A 15 1.52 -12.62 -6.22
N PHE A 16 0.96 -13.83 -6.34
CA PHE A 16 1.41 -14.97 -5.53
C PHE A 16 2.86 -15.34 -5.86
N THR A 17 3.21 -15.48 -7.14
CA THR A 17 4.59 -15.77 -7.56
C THR A 17 5.55 -14.68 -7.09
N ASP A 18 5.16 -13.42 -7.22
CA ASP A 18 5.95 -12.26 -6.80
C ASP A 18 6.21 -12.24 -5.29
N SER A 19 5.22 -12.68 -4.49
CA SER A 19 5.37 -12.84 -3.04
C SER A 19 6.44 -13.86 -2.61
N ILE A 20 6.83 -14.77 -3.51
CA ILE A 20 7.89 -15.75 -3.27
C ILE A 20 9.24 -15.18 -3.70
N LEU A 21 9.28 -14.57 -4.90
CA LEU A 21 10.52 -14.16 -5.55
C LEU A 21 11.13 -12.89 -4.95
N ASN A 22 10.29 -11.95 -4.51
CA ASN A 22 10.72 -10.64 -4.03
C ASN A 22 10.66 -10.52 -2.51
N LYS A 23 11.68 -9.89 -1.92
CA LYS A 23 11.74 -9.57 -0.49
C LYS A 23 10.87 -8.36 -0.15
N CYS A 24 9.57 -8.48 -0.37
CA CYS A 24 8.57 -7.47 -0.02
C CYS A 24 7.64 -7.99 1.08
N SER A 25 7.08 -7.09 1.88
CA SER A 25 6.21 -7.48 3.00
C SER A 25 4.82 -7.91 2.55
N TYR A 26 4.30 -7.34 1.45
CA TYR A 26 2.92 -7.47 0.98
C TYR A 26 1.89 -7.40 2.12
N LEU A 27 2.12 -6.49 3.08
CA LEU A 27 1.29 -6.38 4.27
C LEU A 27 -0.08 -5.80 3.93
N ALA A 28 -1.13 -6.55 4.27
CA ALA A 28 -2.53 -6.23 4.06
C ALA A 28 -3.21 -5.86 5.39
N TYR A 29 -4.02 -4.81 5.37
CA TYR A 29 -4.63 -4.24 6.57
C TYR A 29 -6.12 -4.57 6.64
N PRO A 30 -6.67 -4.78 7.85
CA PRO A 30 -8.11 -4.96 8.02
C PRO A 30 -8.85 -3.67 7.66
N CYS A 31 -9.88 -3.79 6.84
CA CYS A 31 -10.81 -2.69 6.61
C CYS A 31 -12.20 -3.17 6.21
N ALA A 32 -13.20 -2.30 6.33
CA ALA A 32 -14.57 -2.64 5.97
C ALA A 32 -14.75 -2.76 4.44
N LYS A 33 -14.16 -1.83 3.69
CA LYS A 33 -14.24 -1.74 2.23
C LYS A 33 -12.92 -1.25 1.65
N TYR A 34 -12.67 -1.57 0.39
CA TYR A 34 -11.50 -1.08 -0.33
C TYR A 34 -11.51 0.47 -0.48
N ASP A 35 -12.68 1.07 -0.72
CA ASP A 35 -12.80 2.54 -0.85
C ASP A 35 -12.43 3.28 0.44
N ASP A 36 -12.60 2.65 1.60
CA ASP A 36 -12.17 3.22 2.88
C ASP A 36 -10.63 3.23 2.98
N LEU A 37 -9.95 2.22 2.40
CA LEU A 37 -8.48 2.21 2.32
C LEU A 37 -8.00 3.32 1.39
N LYS A 38 -8.65 3.43 0.23
CA LYS A 38 -8.34 4.45 -0.79
C LYS A 38 -8.57 5.87 -0.27
N SER A 39 -9.57 6.07 0.58
CA SER A 39 -9.89 7.37 1.20
C SER A 39 -9.22 7.61 2.57
N HIS A 40 -8.19 6.82 2.90
CA HIS A 40 -7.38 6.96 4.13
C HIS A 40 -8.18 6.85 5.44
N LYS A 41 -9.29 6.10 5.43
CA LYS A 41 -10.14 5.87 6.61
C LYS A 41 -9.73 4.63 7.41
N CYS A 42 -8.99 3.71 6.79
CA CYS A 42 -8.44 2.54 7.48
C CYS A 42 -7.13 2.90 8.19
N SER A 43 -6.92 2.31 9.38
CA SER A 43 -5.63 2.37 10.06
C SER A 43 -4.59 1.55 9.30
N LEU A 44 -3.40 2.12 9.08
CA LEU A 44 -2.23 1.36 8.60
C LEU A 44 -1.37 0.81 9.76
N LYS A 45 -1.93 0.75 10.97
CA LYS A 45 -1.26 0.10 12.11
C LYS A 45 -1.56 -1.38 12.13
N CYS A 46 -0.56 -2.15 12.51
CA CYS A 46 -0.71 -3.58 12.70
C CYS A 46 -0.74 -3.95 14.18
N GLU A 47 -1.91 -3.87 14.78
CA GLU A 47 -2.13 -4.24 16.19
C GLU A 47 -2.53 -5.72 16.27
N ASP A 48 -1.97 -6.43 17.26
CA ASP A 48 -2.40 -7.76 17.72
C ASP A 48 -2.71 -8.80 16.62
N GLY A 49 -1.87 -8.86 15.58
CA GLY A 49 -2.00 -9.85 14.52
C GLY A 49 -3.24 -9.66 13.64
N GLN A 50 -3.79 -8.45 13.56
CA GLN A 50 -4.92 -8.14 12.70
C GLN A 50 -4.56 -7.99 11.20
N CYS A 51 -3.29 -7.76 10.87
CA CYS A 51 -2.83 -7.79 9.49
C CYS A 51 -2.39 -9.19 9.08
N ASN A 52 -2.19 -9.36 7.78
CA ASN A 52 -1.52 -10.53 7.26
C ASN A 52 -0.71 -10.16 6.01
N ARG A 53 0.23 -11.02 5.62
CA ARG A 53 0.92 -10.89 4.35
C ARG A 53 0.07 -11.52 3.26
N MET A 54 -0.02 -10.88 2.11
CA MET A 54 -0.59 -11.49 0.92
C MET A 54 0.43 -12.47 0.30
N GLY A 55 -0.06 -13.63 -0.16
CA GLY A 55 0.75 -14.62 -0.87
C GLY A 55 1.35 -15.71 0.01
N TYR A 56 2.54 -16.19 -0.36
CA TYR A 56 3.17 -17.40 0.20
C TYR A 56 3.40 -17.33 1.72
N TYR A 57 3.73 -16.15 2.23
CA TYR A 57 4.02 -15.93 3.65
C TYR A 57 2.79 -15.56 4.49
N ALA A 58 1.58 -15.80 3.98
CA ALA A 58 0.35 -15.59 4.73
C ALA A 58 0.29 -16.51 5.98
N SER A 59 0.00 -15.94 7.14
CA SER A 59 -0.14 -16.69 8.38
C SER A 59 -1.58 -17.15 8.59
N PRO A 60 -1.85 -18.44 8.83
CA PRO A 60 -3.22 -18.91 9.11
C PRO A 60 -3.75 -18.43 10.46
N ARG A 61 -2.88 -17.87 11.32
CA ARG A 61 -3.23 -17.42 12.68
C ARG A 61 -3.46 -15.92 12.79
N GLN A 62 -3.13 -15.15 11.76
CA GLN A 62 -3.21 -13.68 11.76
C GLN A 62 -4.15 -13.18 10.67
N GLY A 63 -4.67 -11.96 10.84
CA GLY A 63 -5.46 -11.21 9.87
C GLY A 63 -6.55 -12.04 9.20
N LYS A 64 -7.60 -12.35 9.96
CA LYS A 64 -8.78 -13.05 9.45
C LYS A 64 -9.75 -12.06 8.79
N GLY A 65 -10.46 -12.53 7.77
CA GLY A 65 -11.48 -11.73 7.08
C GLY A 65 -10.93 -10.96 5.89
N LYS A 66 -11.59 -9.85 5.53
CA LYS A 66 -11.20 -9.03 4.39
C LYS A 66 -10.05 -8.11 4.77
N LEU A 67 -8.93 -8.29 4.09
CA LEU A 67 -7.76 -7.44 4.19
C LEU A 67 -7.51 -6.76 2.85
N TYR A 68 -6.92 -5.57 2.88
CA TYR A 68 -6.67 -4.76 1.70
C TYR A 68 -5.25 -4.21 1.71
N LEU A 69 -4.65 -4.16 0.53
CA LEU A 69 -3.40 -3.46 0.23
C LEU A 69 -3.46 -2.90 -1.19
N ASN A 70 -2.55 -1.98 -1.52
CA ASN A 70 -2.27 -1.59 -2.89
C ASN A 70 -0.92 -2.17 -3.34
N THR A 71 -0.79 -2.37 -4.64
CA THR A 71 0.42 -2.84 -5.31
C THR A 71 0.75 -1.91 -6.47
N GLN A 72 2.02 -1.85 -6.87
CA GLN A 72 2.40 -1.17 -8.10
C GLN A 72 1.98 -1.99 -9.33
N GLY A 73 2.05 -1.38 -10.51
CA GLY A 73 1.56 -1.99 -11.76
C GLY A 73 2.42 -3.12 -12.33
N GLY A 74 3.53 -3.52 -11.69
CA GLY A 74 4.41 -4.57 -12.19
C GLY A 74 5.36 -4.13 -13.31
N LEU A 75 5.56 -2.83 -13.52
CA LEU A 75 6.32 -2.29 -14.67
C LEU A 75 7.82 -2.62 -14.61
N ASP A 76 8.36 -2.80 -13.41
CA ASP A 76 9.76 -3.15 -13.12
C ASP A 76 9.94 -4.66 -12.84
N GLY A 77 8.90 -5.46 -13.07
CA GLY A 77 8.90 -6.90 -12.74
C GLY A 77 8.60 -7.21 -11.27
N SER A 78 8.20 -6.21 -10.47
CA SER A 78 7.75 -6.39 -9.08
C SER A 78 6.41 -5.70 -8.85
N PHE A 79 5.57 -6.27 -7.99
CA PHE A 79 4.32 -5.65 -7.54
C PHE A 79 4.47 -5.01 -6.14
N CYS A 80 5.69 -4.91 -5.63
CA CYS A 80 5.96 -4.46 -4.28
C CYS A 80 5.50 -3.01 -4.02
N SER A 81 4.92 -2.77 -2.85
CA SER A 81 4.57 -1.43 -2.38
C SER A 81 4.60 -1.35 -0.86
N TYR A 82 5.13 -0.25 -0.33
CA TYR A 82 5.14 0.06 1.09
C TYR A 82 4.13 1.16 1.38
N HIS A 83 3.31 0.95 2.41
CA HIS A 83 2.25 1.88 2.77
C HIS A 83 2.69 2.72 3.96
N TYR A 84 2.60 4.05 3.82
CA TYR A 84 2.92 5.00 4.88
C TYR A 84 1.72 5.90 5.13
N GLN A 85 1.39 6.14 6.40
CA GLN A 85 0.42 7.16 6.81
C GLN A 85 1.19 8.35 7.37
N VAL A 86 1.11 9.50 6.70
CA VAL A 86 1.85 10.72 7.08
C VAL A 86 0.85 11.80 7.44
N SER A 87 1.08 12.46 8.58
CA SER A 87 0.27 13.59 9.04
C SER A 87 1.14 14.83 9.12
N LEU A 88 0.77 15.84 8.34
CA LEU A 88 1.43 17.14 8.33
C LEU A 88 0.63 18.11 9.19
N LYS A 89 1.28 18.81 10.11
CA LYS A 89 0.68 19.88 10.90
C LYS A 89 1.32 21.20 10.50
N SER A 90 0.51 22.14 10.03
CA SER A 90 0.96 23.51 9.78
C SER A 90 1.12 24.26 11.10
N GLY A 91 2.10 25.17 11.15
CA GLY A 91 2.23 26.15 12.24
C GLY A 91 1.05 27.13 12.27
N SER A 92 0.88 27.81 13.40
CA SER A 92 -0.21 28.75 13.68
C SER A 92 -0.10 30.11 12.99
N ASP A 93 1.09 30.46 12.53
CA ASP A 93 1.43 31.84 12.15
C ASP A 93 0.96 32.22 10.74
N PHE A 94 0.38 31.25 10.01
CA PHE A 94 -0.09 31.44 8.64
C PHE A 94 -1.55 30.98 8.53
N VAL A 95 -2.44 31.87 8.09
CA VAL A 95 -3.88 31.60 7.91
C VAL A 95 -4.14 30.77 6.65
N GLN A 96 -3.37 30.99 5.58
CA GLN A 96 -3.49 30.23 4.33
C GLN A 96 -2.21 30.37 3.48
N ALA A 97 -1.75 29.27 2.89
CA ALA A 97 -0.73 29.25 1.85
C ALA A 97 -1.22 28.39 0.67
N LYS A 98 -0.85 28.77 -0.55
CA LYS A 98 -1.13 28.00 -1.77
C LYS A 98 0.19 27.52 -2.36
N GLY A 99 0.29 26.23 -2.61
CA GLY A 99 1.49 25.61 -3.16
C GLY A 99 1.37 24.10 -3.18
N LYS A 100 2.42 23.47 -3.69
CA LYS A 100 2.60 22.03 -3.71
C LYS A 100 3.33 21.60 -2.44
N VAL A 101 2.88 20.51 -1.85
CA VAL A 101 3.63 19.86 -0.76
C VAL A 101 4.31 18.64 -1.36
N ILE A 102 5.63 18.59 -1.24
CA ILE A 102 6.43 17.43 -1.66
C ILE A 102 7.03 16.82 -0.41
N LEU A 103 6.82 15.52 -0.23
CA LEU A 103 7.39 14.75 0.86
C LEU A 103 8.42 13.77 0.32
N THR A 104 9.63 13.86 0.85
CA THR A 104 10.71 12.93 0.55
C THR A 104 11.01 12.08 1.78
N LEU A 105 10.75 10.78 1.69
CA LEU A 105 11.10 9.78 2.69
C LEU A 105 12.50 9.26 2.37
N VAL A 106 13.48 9.55 3.23
CA VAL A 106 14.86 9.07 3.09
C VAL A 106 15.08 7.90 4.04
N GLY A 107 15.19 6.69 3.49
CA GLY A 107 15.56 5.48 4.22
C GLY A 107 17.03 5.11 4.02
N SER A 108 17.53 4.17 4.83
CA SER A 108 18.90 3.64 4.70
C SER A 108 19.13 2.83 3.41
N LEU A 109 18.05 2.34 2.80
CA LEU A 109 18.10 1.53 1.58
C LEU A 109 17.62 2.27 0.34
N GLN A 110 16.61 3.14 0.48
CA GLN A 110 15.95 3.81 -0.64
C GLN A 110 15.35 5.15 -0.21
N THR A 111 15.18 6.04 -1.19
CA THR A 111 14.48 7.32 -1.06
C THR A 111 13.20 7.28 -1.88
N ALA A 112 12.08 7.71 -1.31
CA ALA A 112 10.80 7.82 -2.00
C ALA A 112 10.28 9.27 -1.93
N THR A 113 9.88 9.83 -3.07
CA THR A 113 9.34 11.19 -3.17
C THR A 113 7.89 11.13 -3.60
N ILE A 114 7.02 11.81 -2.87
CA ILE A 114 5.58 11.86 -3.11
C ILE A 114 5.18 13.33 -3.19
N GLU A 115 4.54 13.71 -4.28
CA GLU A 115 3.91 15.02 -4.43
C GLU A 115 2.44 14.91 -4.06
N PHE A 116 1.97 15.79 -3.16
CA PHE A 116 0.57 15.87 -2.81
C PHE A 116 -0.12 16.82 -3.79
N ASP A 117 -0.82 16.24 -4.75
CA ASP A 117 -1.77 16.98 -5.58
C ASP A 117 -3.03 17.26 -4.76
N LYS A 118 -3.39 18.55 -4.65
CA LYS A 118 -4.61 19.00 -3.96
C LYS A 118 -5.82 18.88 -4.89
#